data_AF-F4QT18-F1
#
_entry.id   AF-F4QT18-F1
#
_cell.length_a   1.000
_cell.length_b   1.000
_cell.length_c   1.000
_cell.angle_alpha   90.00
_cell.angle_beta   90.00
_cell.angle_gamma   90.00
#
_symmetry.space_group_name_H-M   'P 1'
#
loop_
_entity.id
_entity.type
_entity.pdbx_description
1 polymer ?
#
loop_
_entity_poly.entity_id
_entity_poly.type
_entity_poly.pdbx_seq_one_letter_code
_entity_poly.pdbx_strand_id
1 'polypeptide(L)'
;MYPTLLKLHGLRVAGFYKSVFTAQQTAFFTCSSIGTLPVSLQAAIEKLKLQKGYAGFALPLGANMKADGCGAIYPAISAVFIANYFGIDLTVQHYILIALASVLGSLATAGVPGVATVMLTVTLSTAGLPLEGIALLAAIDRILDMIRTATNVTSQLLCATLVSRENGLIEDGSPLLAPSKS
;
A
#
# COMPACT_ATOMS: atom_id res chain seq x y z
N MET A 1 8.78 -3.49 7.57
CA MET A 1 7.96 -2.56 8.40
C MET A 1 6.72 -3.23 9.00
N TYR A 2 5.81 -3.83 8.22
CA TYR A 2 4.54 -4.36 8.73
C TYR A 2 4.66 -5.44 9.82
N PRO A 3 5.57 -6.44 9.73
CA PRO A 3 5.75 -7.41 10.81
C PRO A 3 6.20 -6.77 12.12
N THR A 4 7.01 -5.71 12.04
CA THR A 4 7.49 -4.97 13.21
C THR A 4 6.34 -4.24 13.90
N LEU A 5 5.48 -3.53 13.14
CA LEU A 5 4.31 -2.85 13.68
C LEU A 5 3.35 -3.81 14.38
N LEU A 6 3.07 -4.97 13.76
CA LEU A 6 2.26 -6.02 14.38
C LEU A 6 2.86 -6.50 15.70
N LYS A 7 4.16 -6.81 15.73
CA LYS A 7 4.85 -7.24 16.95
C LYS A 7 4.80 -6.18 18.06
N LEU A 8 4.99 -4.91 17.72
CA LEU A 8 4.96 -3.80 18.68
C LEU A 8 3.58 -3.65 19.35
N HIS A 9 2.50 -4.01 18.65
CA HIS A 9 1.13 -3.98 19.19
C HIS A 9 0.70 -5.32 19.83
N GLY A 10 1.65 -6.24 20.02
CA GLY A 10 1.40 -7.55 20.62
C GLY A 10 0.63 -8.53 19.72
N LEU A 11 0.59 -8.28 18.40
CA LEU A 11 -0.15 -9.07 17.44
C LEU A 11 0.73 -10.14 16.76
N ARG A 12 0.14 -11.32 16.54
CA ARG A 12 0.83 -12.44 15.90
C ARG A 12 0.94 -12.23 14.39
N VAL A 13 2.16 -11.98 13.92
CA VAL A 13 2.51 -11.78 12.50
C VAL A 13 2.00 -12.91 11.61
N ALA A 14 2.25 -14.17 11.99
CA ALA A 14 1.81 -15.32 11.19
C ALA A 14 0.27 -15.41 11.08
N GLY A 15 -0.45 -15.01 12.13
CA GLY A 15 -1.90 -14.95 12.14
C GLY A 15 -2.41 -13.93 11.11
N PHE A 16 -1.81 -12.74 11.11
CA PHE A 16 -2.16 -11.70 10.14
C PHE A 16 -1.94 -12.17 8.69
N TYR A 17 -0.72 -12.57 8.34
CA TYR A 17 -0.38 -12.91 6.95
C TYR A 17 -1.15 -14.12 6.43
N LYS A 18 -1.42 -15.14 7.26
CA LYS A 18 -2.27 -16.28 6.86
C LYS A 18 -3.71 -15.86 6.59
N SER A 19 -4.25 -14.93 7.38
CA SER A 19 -5.62 -14.47 7.23
C SER A 19 -5.83 -13.57 6.01
N VAL A 20 -4.84 -12.72 5.68
CA VAL A 20 -4.96 -11.77 4.55
C VAL A 20 -4.47 -12.31 3.21
N PHE A 21 -3.83 -13.49 3.18
CA PHE A 21 -3.17 -14.02 1.99
C PHE A 21 -4.08 -14.07 0.74
N THR A 22 -5.34 -14.51 0.90
CA THR A 22 -6.30 -14.54 -0.21
C THR A 22 -6.56 -13.15 -0.78
N ALA A 23 -6.73 -12.13 0.09
CA ALA A 23 -6.91 -10.75 -0.35
C ALA A 23 -5.64 -10.22 -1.06
N GLN A 24 -4.44 -10.58 -0.59
CA GLN A 24 -3.19 -10.21 -1.26
C GLN A 24 -3.10 -10.80 -2.68
N GLN A 25 -3.47 -12.07 -2.84
CA GLN A 25 -3.49 -12.72 -4.15
C GLN A 25 -4.52 -12.09 -5.09
N THR A 26 -5.75 -11.84 -4.61
CA THR A 26 -6.79 -11.16 -5.40
C THR A 26 -6.31 -9.77 -5.82
N ALA A 27 -5.73 -9.00 -4.91
CA ALA A 27 -5.17 -7.68 -5.22
C ALA A 27 -4.05 -7.75 -6.25
N PHE A 28 -3.16 -8.73 -6.12
CA PHE A 28 -2.06 -8.95 -7.05
C PHE A 28 -2.59 -9.19 -8.47
N PHE A 29 -3.50 -10.14 -8.66
CA PHE A 29 -3.97 -10.49 -10.01
C PHE A 29 -4.96 -9.46 -10.59
N THR A 30 -5.82 -8.88 -9.76
CA THR A 30 -6.83 -7.89 -10.22
C THR A 30 -6.25 -6.51 -10.42
N CYS A 31 -5.17 -6.16 -9.71
CA CYS A 31 -4.62 -4.81 -9.67
C CYS A 31 -5.65 -3.73 -9.29
N SER A 32 -6.61 -4.11 -8.45
CA SER A 32 -7.62 -3.18 -7.96
C SER A 32 -7.85 -3.34 -6.47
N SER A 33 -7.57 -2.29 -5.69
CA SER A 33 -7.88 -2.29 -4.25
C SER A 33 -9.40 -2.33 -4.03
N ILE A 34 -10.16 -1.55 -4.81
CA ILE A 34 -11.63 -1.54 -4.78
C ILE A 34 -12.20 -2.88 -5.25
N GLY A 35 -11.65 -3.46 -6.33
CA GLY A 35 -12.05 -4.78 -6.82
C GLY A 35 -11.74 -5.91 -5.82
N THR A 36 -10.78 -5.70 -4.92
CA THR A 36 -10.41 -6.64 -3.85
C THR A 36 -11.16 -6.38 -2.54
N LEU A 37 -11.97 -5.32 -2.46
CA LEU A 37 -12.66 -4.93 -1.24
C LEU A 37 -13.55 -6.05 -0.64
N PRO A 38 -14.33 -6.83 -1.44
CA PRO A 38 -15.13 -7.92 -0.88
C PRO A 38 -14.28 -8.99 -0.17
N VAL A 39 -13.16 -9.38 -0.79
CA VAL A 39 -12.23 -10.38 -0.22
C VAL A 39 -11.48 -9.81 0.99
N SER A 40 -11.18 -8.51 0.98
CA SER A 40 -10.56 -7.81 2.11
C SER A 40 -11.49 -7.74 3.31
N LEU A 41 -12.78 -7.41 3.10
CA LEU A 41 -13.80 -7.43 4.15
C LEU A 41 -13.97 -8.84 4.72
N GLN A 42 -13.99 -9.86 3.87
CA GLN A 42 -14.03 -11.25 4.30
C GLN A 42 -12.82 -11.61 5.17
N ALA A 43 -11.60 -11.25 4.74
CA ALA A 43 -10.39 -11.49 5.50
C ALA A 43 -10.41 -10.75 6.86
N ALA A 44 -10.90 -9.51 6.91
CA ALA A 44 -11.01 -8.73 8.13
C ALA A 44 -12.03 -9.29 9.11
N ILE A 45 -13.25 -9.57 8.65
CA ILE A 45 -14.38 -9.96 9.50
C ILE A 45 -14.28 -11.44 9.88
N GLU A 46 -14.10 -12.32 8.91
CA GLU A 46 -14.20 -13.77 9.14
C GLU A 46 -12.87 -14.38 9.62
N LYS A 47 -11.74 -13.91 9.09
CA LYS A 47 -10.43 -14.51 9.39
C LYS A 47 -9.64 -13.78 10.47
N LEU A 48 -9.59 -12.45 10.42
CA LEU A 48 -8.93 -11.64 11.45
C LEU A 48 -9.83 -11.38 12.66
N LYS A 49 -11.15 -11.61 12.51
CA LYS A 49 -12.16 -11.37 13.54
C LYS A 49 -12.16 -9.92 14.04
N LEU A 50 -12.13 -8.98 13.11
CA LEU A 50 -12.34 -7.56 13.41
C LEU A 50 -13.85 -7.28 13.44
N GLN A 51 -14.29 -6.41 14.34
CA GLN A 51 -15.70 -6.03 14.41
C GLN A 51 -16.22 -5.50 13.06
N LYS A 52 -17.33 -6.09 12.59
CA LYS A 52 -17.93 -5.80 11.29
C LYS A 52 -18.23 -4.31 11.07
N GLY A 53 -18.73 -3.61 12.08
CA GLY A 53 -19.07 -2.19 11.98
C GLY A 53 -17.85 -1.33 11.63
N TYR A 54 -16.73 -1.54 12.33
CA TYR A 54 -15.49 -0.81 12.07
C TYR A 54 -14.84 -1.23 10.76
N ALA A 55 -14.72 -2.54 10.48
CA ALA A 55 -14.12 -3.05 9.25
C ALA A 55 -14.88 -2.58 7.99
N GLY A 56 -16.22 -2.54 8.06
CA GLY A 56 -17.09 -2.07 7.00
C GLY A 56 -16.99 -0.57 6.72
N PHE A 57 -16.45 0.23 7.65
CA PHE A 57 -16.14 1.64 7.44
C PHE A 57 -14.68 1.84 7.01
N ALA A 58 -13.74 1.23 7.73
CA ALA A 58 -12.31 1.48 7.56
C ALA A 58 -11.74 0.97 6.24
N LEU A 59 -12.18 -0.21 5.76
CA LEU A 59 -11.64 -0.80 4.53
C LEU A 59 -12.10 -0.10 3.25
N PRO A 60 -13.39 0.27 3.06
CA PRO A 60 -13.78 1.06 1.89
C PRO A 60 -13.11 2.43 1.84
N LEU A 61 -12.94 3.08 2.99
CA LEU A 61 -12.22 4.34 3.11
C LEU A 61 -10.74 4.16 2.74
N GLY A 62 -10.10 3.13 3.30
CA GLY A 62 -8.71 2.78 3.00
C GLY A 62 -8.49 2.43 1.53
N ALA A 63 -9.39 1.68 0.89
CA ALA A 63 -9.28 1.31 -0.51
C ALA A 63 -9.27 2.53 -1.47
N ASN A 64 -9.84 3.67 -1.05
CA ASN A 64 -9.85 4.91 -1.82
C ASN A 64 -8.73 5.88 -1.45
N MET A 65 -8.38 5.97 -0.16
CA MET A 65 -7.45 6.99 0.34
C MET A 65 -6.01 6.47 0.51
N LYS A 66 -5.82 5.16 0.76
CA LYS A 66 -4.53 4.58 1.15
C LYS A 66 -3.84 3.93 -0.04
N ALA A 67 -3.02 4.73 -0.73
CA ALA A 67 -2.29 4.34 -1.94
C ALA A 67 -0.77 4.61 -1.86
N ASP A 68 -0.14 4.35 -0.70
CA ASP A 68 1.28 4.62 -0.43
C ASP A 68 2.22 4.07 -1.52
N GLY A 69 1.91 2.88 -2.08
CA GLY A 69 2.70 2.25 -3.13
C GLY A 69 2.66 2.98 -4.47
N CYS A 70 1.54 3.65 -4.79
CA CYS A 70 1.35 4.36 -6.06
C CYS A 70 1.75 5.85 -5.96
N GLY A 71 1.54 6.47 -4.80
CA GLY A 71 1.76 7.90 -4.60
C GLY A 71 3.18 8.27 -4.18
N ALA A 72 3.85 7.42 -3.39
CA ALA A 72 5.14 7.78 -2.79
C ALA A 72 6.31 6.88 -3.22
N ILE A 73 6.15 5.56 -3.13
CA ILE A 73 7.28 4.64 -3.34
C ILE A 73 7.59 4.48 -4.83
N TYR A 74 6.55 4.27 -5.65
CA TYR A 74 6.74 4.05 -7.08
C TYR A 74 7.39 5.25 -7.79
N PRO A 75 6.90 6.49 -7.65
CA PRO A 75 7.50 7.64 -8.32
C PRO A 75 8.97 7.89 -7.90
N ALA A 76 9.28 7.70 -6.62
CA ALA A 76 10.64 7.90 -6.11
C ALA A 76 11.65 6.90 -6.68
N ILE A 77 11.32 5.60 -6.63
CA ILE A 77 12.20 4.55 -7.18
C ILE A 77 12.32 4.69 -8.69
N SER A 78 11.22 5.01 -9.37
CA SER A 78 11.17 5.22 -10.82
C SER A 78 12.05 6.40 -11.27
N ALA A 79 12.02 7.51 -10.54
CA ALA A 79 12.87 8.67 -10.82
C ALA A 79 14.35 8.32 -10.70
N VAL A 80 14.73 7.57 -9.65
CA VAL A 80 16.11 7.11 -9.48
C VAL A 80 16.51 6.15 -10.59
N PHE A 81 15.63 5.21 -10.97
CA PHE A 81 15.88 4.28 -12.08
C PHE A 81 16.08 5.02 -13.40
N ILE A 82 15.21 5.97 -13.73
CA ILE A 82 15.30 6.77 -14.96
C ILE A 82 16.60 7.57 -14.99
N ALA A 83 16.97 8.23 -13.90
CA ALA A 83 18.23 8.97 -13.82
C ALA A 83 19.43 8.06 -14.10
N ASN A 84 19.47 6.86 -13.51
CA ASN A 84 20.54 5.90 -13.77
C ASN A 84 20.54 5.39 -15.22
N TYR A 85 19.36 5.12 -15.79
CA TYR A 85 19.23 4.65 -17.17
C TYR A 85 19.77 5.66 -18.19
N PHE A 86 19.50 6.95 -17.98
CA PHE A 86 19.99 8.03 -18.83
C PHE A 86 21.40 8.53 -18.46
N GLY A 87 22.06 7.93 -17.46
CA GLY A 87 23.39 8.35 -17.01
C GLY A 87 23.41 9.75 -16.37
N ILE A 88 22.32 10.16 -15.73
CA ILE A 88 22.17 11.45 -15.05
C ILE A 88 22.57 11.29 -13.58
N ASP A 89 23.59 12.03 -13.16
CA ASP A 89 24.01 12.07 -11.76
C ASP A 89 23.00 12.84 -10.89
N LEU A 90 22.47 12.14 -9.88
CA LEU A 90 21.55 12.74 -8.92
C LEU A 90 22.31 13.44 -7.80
N THR A 91 22.13 14.75 -7.70
CA THR A 91 22.60 15.54 -6.56
C THR A 91 21.67 15.36 -5.35
N VAL A 92 22.13 15.77 -4.17
CA VAL A 92 21.31 15.80 -2.94
C VAL A 92 20.01 16.59 -3.14
N GLN A 93 20.07 17.68 -3.91
CA GLN A 93 18.89 18.49 -4.23
C GLN A 93 17.84 17.68 -5.02
N HIS A 94 18.26 16.87 -6.01
CA HIS A 94 17.34 16.01 -6.74
C HIS A 94 16.64 15.00 -5.81
N TYR A 95 17.37 14.38 -4.88
CA TYR A 95 16.76 13.45 -3.92
C TYR A 95 15.73 14.13 -3.01
N ILE A 96 16.00 15.36 -2.56
CA ILE A 96 15.05 16.14 -1.76
C ILE A 96 13.79 16.45 -2.57
N LEU A 97 13.95 16.91 -3.82
CA LEU A 97 12.84 17.22 -4.72
C LEU A 97 11.99 15.98 -5.02
N ILE A 98 12.62 14.84 -5.31
CA ILE A 98 11.95 13.55 -5.54
C ILE A 98 11.14 13.15 -4.30
N ALA A 99 11.74 13.24 -3.11
CA ALA A 99 11.07 12.88 -1.85
C ALA A 99 9.85 13.78 -1.57
N LEU A 100 10.01 15.11 -1.73
CA LEU A 100 8.92 16.07 -1.53
C LEU A 100 7.79 15.87 -2.54
N ALA A 101 8.11 15.73 -3.82
CA ALA A 101 7.12 15.49 -4.86
C ALA A 101 6.34 14.18 -4.63
N SER A 102 7.04 13.14 -4.18
CA SER A 102 6.44 11.83 -3.86
C SER A 102 5.50 11.91 -2.63
N VAL A 103 5.90 12.63 -1.57
CA VAL A 103 5.06 12.80 -0.37
C VAL A 103 3.83 13.65 -0.66
N LEU A 104 4.01 14.83 -1.26
CA LEU A 104 2.92 15.74 -1.62
C LEU A 104 1.97 15.08 -2.62
N GLY A 105 2.55 14.34 -3.56
CA GLY A 105 1.85 13.50 -4.49
C GLY A 105 0.89 12.53 -3.86
N SER A 106 1.39 11.71 -2.94
CA SER A 106 0.58 10.73 -2.23
C SER A 106 -0.62 11.33 -1.49
N LEU A 107 -0.57 12.61 -1.10
CA LEU A 107 -1.69 13.32 -0.49
C LEU A 107 -2.72 13.78 -1.54
N ALA A 108 -2.25 14.20 -2.71
CA ALA A 108 -3.10 14.72 -3.80
C ALA A 108 -3.89 13.62 -4.54
N THR A 109 -3.50 12.36 -4.38
CA THR A 109 -4.01 11.24 -5.20
C THR A 109 -5.21 10.47 -4.63
N ALA A 110 -5.79 10.89 -3.51
CA ALA A 110 -6.95 10.21 -2.93
C ALA A 110 -8.17 10.27 -3.90
N GLY A 111 -8.63 9.11 -4.38
CA GLY A 111 -9.89 8.98 -5.13
C GLY A 111 -9.85 9.16 -6.67
N VAL A 112 -8.67 9.31 -7.30
CA VAL A 112 -8.56 9.47 -8.77
C VAL A 112 -7.93 8.23 -9.44
N PRO A 113 -8.54 7.60 -10.46
CA PRO A 113 -7.92 6.49 -11.21
C PRO A 113 -6.67 6.94 -12.00
N GLY A 114 -5.69 6.05 -12.17
CA GLY A 114 -4.50 6.32 -13.02
C GLY A 114 -3.40 7.18 -12.39
N VAL A 115 -3.41 7.32 -11.06
CA VAL A 115 -2.51 8.22 -10.32
C VAL A 115 -1.02 7.88 -10.35
N ALA A 116 -0.65 6.61 -10.58
CA ALA A 116 0.76 6.22 -10.61
C ALA A 116 1.55 6.93 -11.73
N THR A 117 0.98 7.03 -12.93
CA THR A 117 1.62 7.70 -14.07
C THR A 117 1.65 9.21 -13.89
N VAL A 118 0.54 9.81 -13.43
CA VAL A 118 0.48 11.24 -13.14
C VAL A 118 1.53 11.63 -12.10
N MET A 119 1.65 10.84 -11.04
CA MET A 119 2.62 11.14 -9.98
C MET A 119 4.06 10.94 -10.40
N LEU A 120 4.31 9.95 -11.26
CA LEU A 120 5.60 9.79 -11.89
C LEU A 120 5.97 11.02 -12.73
N THR A 121 5.05 11.51 -13.57
CA THR A 121 5.25 12.73 -14.37
C THR A 121 5.59 13.95 -13.50
N VAL A 122 4.83 14.18 -12.42
CA VAL A 122 5.09 15.29 -11.49
C VAL A 122 6.47 15.14 -10.84
N THR A 123 6.84 13.93 -10.41
CA THR A 123 8.12 13.68 -9.74
C THR A 123 9.30 13.91 -10.69
N LEU A 124 9.23 13.39 -11.92
CA LEU A 124 10.26 13.59 -12.94
C LEU A 124 10.38 15.06 -13.34
N SER A 125 9.26 15.74 -13.62
CA SER A 125 9.25 17.15 -13.99
C SER A 125 9.82 18.04 -12.87
N THR A 126 9.47 17.77 -11.61
CA THR A 126 9.99 18.52 -10.45
C THR A 126 11.50 18.33 -10.29
N ALA A 127 12.01 17.13 -10.57
CA ALA A 127 13.44 16.81 -10.49
C ALA A 127 14.22 17.16 -11.78
N GLY A 128 13.56 17.68 -12.82
CA GLY A 128 14.18 17.99 -14.11
C GLY A 128 14.63 16.75 -14.90
N LEU A 129 14.02 15.59 -14.66
CA LEU A 129 14.37 14.32 -15.28
C LEU A 129 13.58 14.06 -16.58
N PRO A 130 14.14 13.29 -17.53
CA PRO A 130 13.51 12.99 -18.81
C PRO A 130 12.15 12.28 -18.66
N LEU A 131 11.11 12.83 -19.29
CA LEU A 131 9.76 12.28 -19.26
C LEU A 131 9.62 11.05 -20.18
N GLU A 132 10.50 10.93 -21.18
CA GLU A 132 10.59 9.78 -22.07
C GLU A 132 10.86 8.48 -21.30
N GLY A 133 11.49 8.58 -20.13
CA GLY A 133 11.70 7.45 -19.21
C GLY A 133 10.40 6.80 -18.71
N ILE A 134 9.27 7.51 -18.76
CA ILE A 134 7.95 6.94 -18.43
C ILE A 134 7.59 5.79 -19.39
N ALA A 135 7.96 5.89 -20.67
CA ALA A 135 7.67 4.85 -21.66
C ALA A 135 8.40 3.53 -21.34
N LEU A 136 9.60 3.60 -20.76
CA LEU A 136 10.36 2.42 -20.31
C LEU A 136 9.62 1.69 -19.19
N LEU A 137 9.06 2.45 -18.24
CA LEU A 137 8.32 1.89 -17.12
C LEU A 137 6.93 1.40 -17.53
N ALA A 138 6.28 2.07 -18.48
CA ALA A 138 4.98 1.65 -19.03
C ALA A 138 5.03 0.21 -19.58
N ALA A 139 6.15 -0.20 -20.17
CA ALA A 139 6.35 -1.56 -20.68
C ALA A 139 6.27 -2.65 -19.59
N ILE A 140 6.65 -2.32 -18.36
CA ILE A 140 6.63 -3.24 -17.20
C ILE A 140 5.58 -2.87 -16.16
N ASP A 141 4.82 -1.80 -16.39
CA ASP A 141 3.92 -1.22 -15.38
C ASP A 141 2.91 -2.24 -14.89
N ARG A 142 2.45 -3.15 -15.76
CA ARG A 142 1.55 -4.23 -15.37
C ARG A 142 2.08 -5.04 -14.19
N ILE A 143 3.37 -5.42 -14.21
CA ILE A 143 3.97 -6.22 -13.14
C ILE A 143 4.13 -5.39 -11.86
N LEU A 144 4.55 -4.14 -12.01
CA LEU A 144 4.70 -3.22 -10.90
C LEU A 144 3.35 -2.95 -10.22
N ASP A 145 2.29 -2.83 -11.01
CA ASP A 145 0.93 -2.58 -10.53
C ASP A 145 0.38 -3.75 -9.70
N MET A 146 0.68 -4.99 -10.08
CA MET A 146 0.35 -6.18 -9.29
C MET A 146 0.96 -6.09 -7.89
N ILE A 147 2.24 -5.73 -7.79
CA ILE A 147 2.98 -5.62 -6.53
C ILE A 147 2.48 -4.43 -5.71
N ARG A 148 2.28 -3.26 -6.34
CA ARG A 148 1.78 -2.04 -5.68
C ARG A 148 0.40 -2.27 -5.09
N THR A 149 -0.51 -2.87 -5.85
CA THR A 149 -1.88 -3.13 -5.39
C THR A 149 -1.91 -4.12 -4.23
N ALA A 150 -1.16 -5.23 -4.34
CA ALA A 150 -1.05 -6.18 -3.23
C ALA A 150 -0.49 -5.54 -1.96
N THR A 151 0.50 -4.65 -2.10
CA THR A 151 1.09 -3.91 -0.98
C THR A 151 0.09 -2.93 -0.35
N ASN A 152 -0.67 -2.20 -1.17
CA ASN A 152 -1.70 -1.26 -0.72
C ASN A 152 -2.79 -2.01 0.07
N VAL A 153 -3.37 -3.07 -0.47
CA VAL A 153 -4.39 -3.88 0.21
C VAL A 153 -3.86 -4.48 1.52
N THR A 154 -2.61 -4.94 1.54
CA THR A 154 -1.97 -5.42 2.78
C THR A 154 -1.90 -4.32 3.83
N SER A 155 -1.52 -3.10 3.44
CA SER A 155 -1.42 -1.96 4.36
C SER A 155 -2.80 -1.50 4.89
N GLN A 156 -3.84 -1.55 4.05
CA GLN A 156 -5.21 -1.21 4.42
C GLN A 156 -5.73 -2.16 5.51
N LEU A 157 -5.51 -3.47 5.32
CA LEU A 157 -5.85 -4.49 6.31
C LEU A 157 -5.00 -4.35 7.59
N LEU A 158 -3.72 -4.01 7.45
CA LEU A 158 -2.84 -3.75 8.60
C LEU A 158 -3.33 -2.56 9.43
N CYS A 159 -3.63 -1.42 8.81
CA CYS A 159 -4.12 -0.23 9.50
C CYS A 159 -5.42 -0.51 10.24
N ALA A 160 -6.40 -1.17 9.59
CA ALA A 160 -7.63 -1.59 10.24
C ALA A 160 -7.34 -2.49 11.45
N THR A 161 -6.42 -3.45 11.30
CA THR A 161 -6.02 -4.36 12.38
C THR A 161 -5.39 -3.63 13.57
N LEU A 162 -4.49 -2.68 13.33
CA LEU A 162 -3.82 -1.92 14.39
C LEU A 162 -4.82 -1.03 15.15
N VAL A 163 -5.70 -0.31 14.44
CA VAL A 163 -6.72 0.51 15.08
C VAL A 163 -7.72 -0.36 15.85
N SER A 164 -8.12 -1.50 15.30
CA SER A 164 -8.94 -2.46 16.03
C SER A 164 -8.26 -2.97 17.30
N ARG A 165 -6.93 -3.18 17.28
CA ARG A 165 -6.18 -3.57 18.48
C ARG A 165 -6.23 -2.50 19.57
N GLU A 166 -5.95 -1.25 19.20
CA GLU A 166 -5.94 -0.12 20.15
C GLU A 166 -7.31 0.19 20.74
N ASN A 167 -8.39 -0.11 20.01
CA ASN A 167 -9.77 0.15 20.45
C ASN A 167 -10.49 -1.09 21.00
N GLY A 168 -9.79 -2.23 21.17
CA GLY A 168 -10.42 -3.46 21.68
C GLY A 168 -11.49 -4.06 20.74
N LEU A 169 -11.38 -3.82 19.43
CA LEU A 169 -12.35 -4.24 18.41
C LEU A 169 -11.93 -5.56 17.71
N ILE A 170 -11.12 -6.38 18.38
CA ILE A 170 -10.73 -7.72 17.92
C ILE A 170 -11.50 -8.73 18.74
N GLU A 171 -12.27 -9.59 18.09
CA GLU A 171 -13.08 -10.60 18.76
C GLU A 171 -12.22 -11.79 19.24
N ASP A 172 -12.78 -12.51 20.21
CA ASP A 172 -12.11 -13.65 20.83
C ASP A 172 -11.83 -14.79 19.84
N GLY A 173 -10.71 -15.48 20.08
CA GLY A 173 -10.20 -16.53 19.20
C GLY A 173 -9.72 -16.02 17.85
N SER A 174 -9.39 -14.72 17.72
CA SER A 174 -8.70 -14.18 16.55
C SER A 174 -7.32 -14.84 16.41
N PRO A 175 -6.87 -15.20 15.19
CA PRO A 175 -5.52 -15.71 14.98
C PRO A 175 -4.43 -14.67 15.26
N LEU A 176 -4.81 -13.40 15.46
CA LEU A 176 -3.92 -12.31 15.84
C LEU A 176 -3.49 -12.36 17.30
N LEU A 177 -4.31 -12.94 18.17
CA LEU A 177 -4.07 -13.00 19.61
C LEU A 177 -3.41 -14.34 19.96
N ALA A 178 -2.61 -14.35 21.03
CA ALA A 178 -2.11 -15.60 21.58
C ALA A 178 -3.30 -16.43 22.09
N PRO A 179 -3.28 -17.77 21.95
CA PRO A 179 -4.29 -18.60 22.57
C PRO A 179 -4.30 -18.35 24.08
N SER A 180 -5.49 -18.12 24.64
CA SER A 180 -5.69 -18.07 26.08
C SER A 180 -5.12 -19.35 26.69
N LYS A 181 -4.21 -19.22 27.66
CA LYS A 181 -3.78 -20.37 28.46
C LYS A 181 -4.97 -20.74 29.35
N SER A 182 -5.71 -21.79 28.98
CA SER A 182 -6.66 -22.46 29.86
C SER A 182 -5.93 -23.15 31.00
#